data_AF-A6TUZ5-F1
#
_entry.id   AF-A6TUZ5-F1
#
_cell.length_a   1.000
_cell.length_b   1.000
_cell.length_c   1.000
_cell.angle_alpha   90.00
_cell.angle_beta   90.00
_cell.angle_gamma   90.00
#
_symmetry.space_group_name_H-M   'P 1'
#
loop_
_entity.id
_entity.type
_entity.pdbx_description
1 polymer ?
#
loop_
_entity_poly.entity_id
_entity_poly.type
_entity_poly.pdbx_seq_one_letter_code
_entity_poly.pdbx_strand_id
1 'polypeptide(L)'
;MNPKIVLSSTSQLIDQSLKLQITGLKSNQQVTIQAEMQDDVKRTWHSFASFIANHEGKIDLDKTAPKEGSFTNCDPNGLLWSMQIKDSNTHFPPCKNEPSI
;
A
#
# COMPACT_ATOMS: atom_id res chain seq x y z
N MET A 1 9.80 20.85 -6.67
CA MET A 1 9.04 19.62 -6.40
C MET A 1 9.69 18.95 -5.20
N ASN A 2 8.93 18.67 -4.14
CA ASN A 2 9.45 18.06 -2.91
C ASN A 2 8.39 17.07 -2.39
N PRO A 3 8.27 15.88 -3.01
CA PRO A 3 7.23 14.92 -2.69
C PRO A 3 7.34 14.45 -1.23
N LYS A 4 6.22 14.41 -0.52
CA LYS A 4 6.16 13.93 0.87
C LYS A 4 4.98 13.00 1.07
N ILE A 5 5.23 11.92 1.80
CA ILE A 5 4.21 11.05 2.37
C ILE A 5 3.78 11.63 3.72
N VAL A 6 2.49 11.82 3.91
CA VAL A 6 1.89 12.34 5.15
C VAL A 6 0.91 11.31 5.69
N LEU A 7 1.10 10.94 6.95
CA LEU A 7 0.29 10.01 7.71
C LEU A 7 -0.23 10.70 8.98
N SER A 8 -1.37 10.25 9.49
CA SER A 8 -1.91 10.72 10.77
C SER A 8 -1.11 10.21 11.99
N SER A 9 -0.56 9.00 11.90
CA SER A 9 0.40 8.43 12.86
C SER A 9 1.33 7.46 12.12
N THR A 10 2.54 7.30 12.64
CA THR A 10 3.52 6.31 12.15
C THR A 10 3.37 4.94 12.84
N SER A 11 2.51 4.84 13.86
CA SER A 11 2.16 3.60 14.54
C SER A 11 0.64 3.50 14.68
N GLN A 12 0.07 2.50 14.02
CA GLN A 12 -1.37 2.24 13.94
C GLN A 12 -1.60 0.73 13.82
N LEU A 13 -2.81 0.29 14.18
CA LEU A 13 -3.25 -1.09 13.98
C LEU A 13 -3.72 -1.31 12.53
N ILE A 14 -3.71 -2.57 12.08
CA ILE A 14 -4.04 -2.94 10.68
C ILE A 14 -5.52 -2.65 10.31
N ASP A 15 -6.41 -2.64 11.31
CA ASP A 15 -7.83 -2.32 11.17
C ASP A 15 -8.11 -0.81 11.20
N GLN A 16 -7.11 0.00 11.53
CA GLN A 16 -7.22 1.45 11.51
C GLN A 16 -6.98 1.98 10.08
N SER A 17 -7.63 3.09 9.76
CA SER A 17 -7.43 3.76 8.49
C SER A 17 -6.10 4.50 8.48
N LEU A 18 -5.23 4.17 7.53
CA LEU A 18 -3.88 4.76 7.39
C LEU A 18 -3.90 6.29 7.21
N LYS A 19 -4.98 6.84 6.61
CA LYS A 19 -5.13 8.29 6.30
C LYS A 19 -3.91 8.85 5.58
N LEU A 20 -3.60 8.24 4.43
CA LEU A 20 -2.41 8.51 3.64
C LEU A 20 -2.63 9.64 2.62
N GLN A 21 -1.73 10.64 2.64
CA GLN A 21 -1.68 11.69 1.65
C GLN A 21 -0.28 11.85 1.05
N ILE A 22 -0.22 12.20 -0.24
CA ILE A 22 1.00 12.63 -0.93
C ILE A 22 0.90 14.12 -1.21
N THR A 23 1.94 14.88 -0.89
CA THR A 23 1.98 16.34 -1.10
C THR A 23 3.27 16.78 -1.80
N GLY A 24 3.33 18.02 -2.28
CA GLY A 24 4.53 18.59 -2.89
C GLY A 24 4.80 18.13 -4.34
N LEU A 25 3.77 17.56 -4.98
CA LEU A 25 3.77 17.20 -6.40
C LEU A 25 3.48 18.41 -7.28
N LYS A 26 3.67 18.26 -8.60
CA LYS A 26 3.12 19.21 -9.57
C LYS A 26 1.63 18.91 -9.78
N SER A 27 0.87 19.94 -10.15
CA SER A 27 -0.52 19.79 -10.59
C SER A 27 -0.63 18.75 -11.72
N ASN A 28 -1.61 17.85 -11.63
CA ASN A 28 -1.88 16.77 -12.60
C ASN A 28 -0.71 15.78 -12.82
N GLN A 29 0.27 15.74 -11.91
CA GLN A 29 1.38 14.81 -12.00
C GLN A 29 0.92 13.38 -11.73
N GLN A 30 1.20 12.47 -12.66
CA GLN A 30 1.05 11.04 -12.41
C GLN A 30 2.21 10.54 -11.55
N VAL A 31 1.90 9.78 -10.49
CA VAL A 31 2.87 9.14 -9.60
C VAL A 31 2.43 7.73 -9.26
N THR A 32 3.39 6.85 -8.97
CA THR A 32 3.12 5.50 -8.47
C THR A 32 3.60 5.41 -7.02
N ILE A 33 2.70 4.96 -6.14
CA ILE A 33 3.01 4.65 -4.75
C ILE A 33 3.25 3.15 -4.67
N GLN A 34 4.34 2.74 -4.02
CA GLN A 34 4.69 1.34 -3.79
C GLN A 34 4.79 1.09 -2.30
N ALA A 35 4.30 -0.06 -1.85
CA ALA A 35 4.46 -0.52 -0.48
C ALA A 35 5.13 -1.90 -0.50
N GLU A 36 6.08 -2.10 0.42
CA GLU A 36 6.77 -3.39 0.61
C GLU A 36 6.82 -3.73 2.10
N MET A 37 6.69 -5.02 2.41
CA MET A 37 6.75 -5.57 3.76
C MET A 37 7.46 -6.93 3.72
N GLN A 38 8.26 -7.26 4.74
CA GLN A 38 8.71 -8.63 4.98
C GLN A 38 7.90 -9.25 6.11
N ASP A 39 7.46 -10.49 5.91
CA ASP A 39 6.81 -11.27 6.98
C ASP A 39 7.84 -12.05 7.82
N ASP A 40 7.36 -12.73 8.86
CA ASP A 40 8.20 -13.47 9.83
C ASP A 40 9.01 -14.62 9.20
N VAL A 41 8.61 -15.09 8.01
CA VAL A 41 9.32 -16.13 7.24
C VAL A 41 10.14 -15.53 6.10
N LYS A 42 10.40 -14.22 6.12
CA LYS A 42 11.23 -13.46 5.16
C LYS A 42 10.70 -13.47 3.72
N ARG A 43 9.39 -13.67 3.51
CA ARG A 43 8.78 -13.42 2.20
C ARG A 43 8.54 -11.93 2.04
N THR A 44 8.87 -11.41 0.86
CA THR A 44 8.57 -10.02 0.50
C THR A 44 7.17 -9.93 -0.07
N TRP A 45 6.34 -9.12 0.56
CA TRP A 45 5.01 -8.71 0.11
C TRP A 45 5.12 -7.34 -0.54
N HIS A 46 4.42 -7.13 -1.66
CA HIS A 46 4.43 -5.87 -2.37
C HIS A 46 3.03 -5.50 -2.89
N SER A 47 2.76 -4.21 -2.99
CA SER A 47 1.64 -3.66 -3.75
C SER A 47 2.05 -2.35 -4.41
N PHE A 48 1.27 -1.92 -5.41
CA PHE A 48 1.44 -0.60 -5.99
C PHE A 48 0.10 0.00 -6.43
N ALA A 49 0.06 1.32 -6.54
CA ALA A 49 -1.04 2.03 -7.17
C ALA A 49 -0.56 3.35 -7.79
N SER A 50 -0.99 3.63 -9.01
CA SER A 50 -0.72 4.89 -9.70
C SER A 50 -1.88 5.85 -9.54
N PHE A 51 -1.57 7.12 -9.31
CA PHE A 51 -2.54 8.19 -9.07
C PHE A 51 -2.15 9.44 -9.86
N ILE A 52 -3.11 10.34 -10.05
CA ILE A 52 -2.88 11.67 -10.63
C ILE A 52 -3.10 12.70 -9.52
N ALA A 53 -2.10 13.56 -9.29
CA ALA A 53 -2.20 14.66 -8.34
C ALA A 53 -3.29 15.64 -8.74
N ASN A 54 -4.02 16.16 -7.75
CA ASN A 54 -4.99 17.23 -7.97
C ASN A 54 -4.29 18.55 -8.39
N HIS A 55 -5.08 19.60 -8.59
CA HIS A 55 -4.56 20.91 -9.02
C HIS A 55 -3.62 21.59 -8.00
N GLU A 56 -3.69 21.20 -6.72
CA GLU A 56 -2.78 21.66 -5.67
C GLU A 56 -1.51 20.80 -5.56
N GLY A 57 -1.35 19.77 -6.38
CA GLY A 57 -0.21 18.84 -6.28
C GLY A 57 -0.32 17.90 -5.08
N LYS A 58 -1.54 17.48 -4.73
CA LYS A 58 -1.85 16.56 -3.62
C LYS A 58 -2.61 15.32 -4.10
N ILE A 59 -2.47 14.24 -3.35
CA ILE A 59 -3.22 12.99 -3.51
C ILE A 59 -3.70 12.57 -2.12
N ASP A 60 -4.98 12.30 -1.98
CA ASP A 60 -5.60 11.83 -0.73
C ASP A 60 -6.28 10.49 -1.03
N LEU A 61 -5.75 9.40 -0.47
CA LEU A 61 -6.22 8.04 -0.80
C LEU A 61 -7.62 7.76 -0.25
N ASP A 62 -8.12 8.55 0.71
CA ASP A 62 -9.53 8.47 1.14
C ASP A 62 -10.51 9.01 0.08
N LYS A 63 -10.00 9.77 -0.90
CA LYS A 63 -10.83 10.50 -1.88
C LYS A 63 -10.48 10.21 -3.34
N THR A 64 -9.37 9.51 -3.57
CA THR A 64 -8.82 9.31 -4.91
C THR A 64 -8.64 7.82 -5.14
N ALA A 65 -9.40 7.27 -6.10
CA ALA A 65 -9.16 5.91 -6.57
C ALA A 65 -7.87 5.84 -7.40
N PRO A 66 -7.15 4.71 -7.38
CA PRO A 66 -6.05 4.45 -8.31
C PRO A 66 -6.51 4.51 -9.76
N LYS A 67 -5.62 4.97 -10.64
CA LYS A 67 -5.75 4.83 -12.09
C LYS A 67 -5.46 3.40 -12.54
N GLU A 68 -4.51 2.75 -11.88
CA GLU A 68 -4.07 1.37 -12.09
C GLU A 68 -3.32 0.91 -10.83
N GLY A 69 -3.22 -0.40 -10.60
CA GLY A 69 -2.50 -0.94 -9.46
C GLY A 69 -2.99 -2.30 -9.00
N SER A 70 -2.51 -2.69 -7.83
CA SER A 70 -2.92 -3.90 -7.09
C SER A 70 -4.37 -3.81 -6.57
N PHE A 71 -4.98 -2.63 -6.57
CA PHE A 71 -6.36 -2.37 -6.21
C PHE A 71 -6.96 -1.24 -7.05
N THR A 72 -8.29 -1.18 -7.11
CA THR A 72 -9.03 -0.20 -7.94
C THR A 72 -9.98 0.70 -7.15
N ASN A 73 -10.33 0.32 -5.92
CA ASN A 73 -11.24 1.09 -5.08
C ASN A 73 -10.55 2.28 -4.43
N CYS A 74 -11.33 3.32 -4.12
CA CYS A 74 -10.89 4.43 -3.28
C CYS A 74 -10.81 3.96 -1.82
N ASP A 75 -9.62 3.53 -1.39
CA ASP A 75 -9.40 2.95 -0.07
C ASP A 75 -8.01 3.37 0.49
N PRO A 76 -7.94 4.03 1.66
CA PRO A 76 -6.68 4.42 2.31
C PRO A 76 -5.80 3.23 2.70
N ASN A 77 -6.39 2.06 2.91
CA ASN A 77 -5.71 0.81 3.28
C ASN A 77 -5.45 -0.08 2.07
N GLY A 78 -5.81 0.36 0.86
CA GLY A 78 -5.64 -0.35 -0.41
C GLY A 78 -4.25 -0.95 -0.58
N LEU A 79 -3.20 -0.17 -0.29
CA LEU A 79 -1.81 -0.62 -0.39
C LEU A 79 -1.46 -1.76 0.58
N LEU A 80 -2.16 -1.90 1.70
CA LEU A 80 -1.88 -2.93 2.71
C LEU A 80 -2.58 -4.25 2.38
N TRP A 81 -3.90 -4.23 2.15
CA TRP A 81 -4.64 -5.47 1.93
C TRP A 81 -4.43 -6.07 0.53
N SER A 82 -4.02 -5.26 -0.45
CA SER A 82 -3.77 -5.73 -1.83
C SER A 82 -2.36 -6.27 -2.06
N MET A 83 -1.56 -6.41 -1.00
CA MET A 83 -0.20 -6.93 -1.13
C MET A 83 -0.21 -8.37 -1.65
N GLN A 84 0.74 -8.64 -2.54
CA GLN A 84 1.01 -9.95 -3.14
C GLN A 84 2.47 -10.32 -2.90
N ILE A 85 2.75 -11.62 -2.79
CA ILE A 85 4.13 -12.09 -2.64
C ILE A 85 4.92 -11.75 -3.91
N LYS A 86 6.04 -11.05 -3.73
CA LYS A 86 6.98 -10.68 -4.79
C LYS A 86 7.78 -11.93 -5.17
N ASP A 87 7.27 -12.69 -6.14
CA ASP A 87 7.81 -13.94 -6.68
C ASP A 87 8.50 -14.84 -5.64
N SER A 88 7.71 -15.65 -4.94
CA SER A 88 8.21 -16.80 -4.20
C SER A 88 8.21 -18.03 -5.10
N ASN A 89 9.37 -18.49 -5.55
CA ASN A 89 9.58 -19.91 -5.80
C ASN A 89 9.55 -20.74 -4.49
N THR A 90 9.19 -20.13 -3.36
CA THR A 90 9.00 -20.77 -2.07
C THR A 90 7.54 -21.20 -1.89
N HIS A 91 7.35 -22.51 -2.01
CA HIS A 91 6.17 -23.25 -1.58
C HIS A 91 5.70 -22.74 -0.21
N PHE A 92 4.40 -22.43 -0.08
CA PHE A 92 3.76 -22.23 1.22
C PHE A 92 4.23 -23.36 2.17
N PRO A 93 4.67 -23.09 3.40
CA PRO A 93 5.00 -24.20 4.28
C PRO A 93 3.73 -25.06 4.44
N PRO A 94 3.83 -26.41 4.38
CA PRO A 94 2.70 -27.23 4.80
C PRO A 94 2.36 -26.79 6.23
N CYS A 95 1.07 -26.59 6.53
CA CYS A 95 0.62 -26.45 7.91
C CYS A 95 1.28 -27.58 8.69
N LYS A 96 2.21 -27.26 9.59
CA LYS A 96 2.74 -28.29 10.49
C LYS A 96 1.53 -28.72 11.29
N ASN A 97 1.12 -29.98 11.10
CA ASN A 97 0.07 -30.62 11.87
C ASN A 97 0.29 -30.27 13.35
N GLU A 98 -0.55 -29.41 13.90
CA GLU A 98 -0.69 -29.28 15.34
C GLU A 98 -1.08 -30.67 15.86
N PRO A 99 -0.34 -31.25 16.81
CA PRO A 99 -0.79 -32.48 17.43
C PRO A 99 -2.14 -32.16 18.10
N SER A 100 -3.19 -32.82 17.62
CA SER A 100 -4.44 -32.89 18.36
C SER A 100 -4.13 -33.49 19.72
N ILE A 101 -4.68 -32.85 20.76
CA ILE A 101 -4.60 -33.20 22.18
C ILE A 101 -4.73 -34.71 22.40
#